data_AF-A0A2V9SPS6-F1
#
_entry.id   AF-A0A2V9SPS6-F1
#
_cell.length_a   1.000
_cell.length_b   1.000
_cell.length_c   1.000
_cell.angle_alpha   90.00
_cell.angle_beta   90.00
_cell.angle_gamma   90.00
#
_symmetry.space_group_name_H-M   'P 1'
#
loop_
_entity.id
_entity.type
_entity.pdbx_description
1 polymer ?
#
loop_
_entity_poly.entity_id
_entity_poly.type
_entity_poly.pdbx_seq_one_letter_code
_entity_poly.pdbx_strand_id
1 'polypeptide(L)' 'MPSEIYRISIRSGRMQPWKELRPADSTGVLAIIAAVSTTDGRSYAYSFDRWLSDLYVVDGLK' A
#
# COMPACT_ATOMS: atom_id res chain seq x y z
N MET A 1 2.40 -2.38 5.95
CA MET A 1 3.21 -1.14 6.05
C MET A 1 2.45 -0.02 5.34
N PRO A 2 2.24 1.14 5.97
CA PRO A 2 1.61 2.29 5.30
C PRO A 2 2.57 2.96 4.31
N SER A 3 2.04 3.61 3.27
CA SER A 3 2.81 4.46 2.35
C SER A 3 2.27 5.88 2.34
N GLU A 4 3.11 6.84 2.70
CA GLU A 4 2.75 8.25 2.69
C GLU A 4 2.83 8.81 1.27
N ILE A 5 1.77 9.51 0.87
CA ILE A 5 1.68 10.19 -0.41
C ILE A 5 1.72 11.69 -0.18
N TYR A 6 2.60 12.34 -0.93
CA TYR A 6 2.80 13.78 -0.92
C TYR A 6 2.32 14.39 -2.23
N ARG A 7 1.63 15.53 -2.14
CA ARG A 7 1.34 16.37 -3.29
C ARG A 7 2.47 17.38 -3.46
N ILE A 8 2.99 17.50 -4.68
CA ILE A 8 4.11 18.40 -4.99
C ILE A 8 3.62 19.51 -5.92
N SER A 9 3.86 20.76 -5.52
CA SER A 9 3.73 21.92 -6.42
C SER A 9 4.95 21.94 -7.35
N ILE A 10 4.74 21.70 -8.66
CA ILE A 10 5.83 21.69 -9.63
C ILE A 10 6.53 23.06 -9.74
N ARG A 11 5.76 24.15 -9.62
CA ARG A 11 6.29 25.52 -9.73
C ARG A 11 7.22 25.89 -8.58
N SER A 12 6.94 25.42 -7.37
CA SER A 12 7.66 25.84 -6.16
C SER A 12 8.43 24.74 -5.45
N GLY A 13 8.33 23.49 -5.92
CA GLY A 13 8.90 22.30 -5.26
C GLY A 13 8.26 21.97 -3.90
N ARG A 14 7.21 22.70 -3.48
CA ARG A 14 6.63 22.51 -2.14
C ARG A 14 5.92 21.17 -2.09
N MET A 15 6.36 20.31 -1.18
CA MET A 15 5.70 19.05 -0.84
C MET A 15 4.69 19.28 0.28
N GLN A 16 3.51 18.68 0.15
CA GLN A 16 2.46 18.71 1.18
C GLN A 16 1.98 17.27 1.44
N PRO A 17 1.90 16.83 2.71
CA PRO A 17 1.27 15.56 3.04
C PRO A 17 -0.16 15.52 2.50
N TRP A 18 -0.56 14.41 1.90
CA TRP A 18 -1.91 14.27 1.35
C TRP A 18 -2.66 13.10 1.95
N LYS A 19 -2.12 11.88 1.84
CA LYS A 19 -2.77 10.66 2.28
C LYS A 19 -1.76 9.63 2.74
N GLU A 20 -2.22 8.75 3.61
CA GLU A 20 -1.57 7.49 3.91
C GLU A 20 -2.34 6.37 3.19
N LEU A 21 -1.66 5.60 2.34
CA LEU A 21 -2.21 4.42 1.69
C LEU A 21 -1.97 3.19 2.57
N ARG A 22 -3.05 2.55 2.98
CA ARG A 22 -3.02 1.34 3.80
C ARG A 22 -4.27 0.50 3.53
N PRO A 23 -4.12 -0.79 3.17
CA PRO A 23 -5.24 -1.73 3.13
C PRO A 23 -5.88 -1.84 4.50
N ALA A 24 -7.21 -1.99 4.55
CA ALA A 24 -7.96 -2.09 5.81
C ALA A 24 -7.43 -3.23 6.70
N ASP A 25 -7.08 -4.36 6.09
CA ASP A 25 -6.31 -5.44 6.70
C ASP A 25 -4.89 -5.47 6.11
N SER A 26 -3.91 -5.19 6.97
CA SER A 26 -2.49 -5.14 6.60
C SER A 26 -1.75 -6.46 6.84
N THR A 27 -2.44 -7.53 7.25
CA THR A 27 -1.82 -8.83 7.54
C THR A 27 -1.19 -9.41 6.28
N GLY A 28 0.09 -9.76 6.36
CA GLY A 28 0.82 -10.31 5.22
C GLY A 28 1.09 -9.31 4.10
N VAL A 29 0.75 -8.03 4.24
CA VAL A 29 1.04 -7.00 3.21
C VAL A 29 2.52 -6.67 3.21
N LEU A 30 3.15 -6.83 2.04
CA LEU A 30 4.57 -6.62 1.82
C LEU A 30 4.88 -5.23 1.26
N ALA A 31 4.08 -4.76 0.30
CA ALA A 31 4.30 -3.48 -0.37
C ALA A 31 2.99 -2.88 -0.90
N ILE A 32 2.90 -1.55 -0.92
CA ILE A 32 1.95 -0.81 -1.76
C ILE A 32 2.59 -0.64 -3.13
N ILE A 33 1.89 -1.01 -4.20
CA ILE A 33 2.39 -0.99 -5.58
C ILE A 33 1.38 -0.36 -6.53
N ALA A 34 1.85 0.01 -7.73
CA ALA A 34 1.01 0.53 -8.81
C ALA A 34 0.06 1.68 -8.39
N ALA A 35 0.53 2.59 -7.52
CA ALA A 35 -0.25 3.75 -7.12
C ALA A 35 -0.42 4.72 -8.31
N VAL A 36 -1.66 5.09 -8.60
CA VAL A 36 -2.03 6.01 -9.68
C VAL A 36 -3.06 7.02 -9.18
N SER A 37 -3.12 8.18 -9.84
CA SER A 37 -4.09 9.25 -9.52
C SER A 37 -4.58 9.94 -10.78
N THR A 38 -5.75 10.58 -10.70
CA THR A 38 -6.25 11.47 -11.75
C THR A 38 -5.40 12.75 -11.79
N THR A 39 -5.34 13.41 -12.95
CA THR A 39 -4.57 14.65 -13.13
C THR A 39 -4.96 15.76 -12.15
N ASP A 40 -6.25 15.83 -11.79
CA ASP A 40 -6.77 16.79 -10.81
C ASP A 40 -6.55 16.36 -9.34
N GLY A 41 -6.04 15.14 -9.11
CA GLY A 41 -5.76 14.56 -7.80
C GLY A 41 -7.00 14.20 -6.97
N ARG A 42 -8.19 14.17 -7.57
CA ARG A 42 -9.45 13.88 -6.84
C ARG A 42 -9.67 12.39 -6.61
N SER A 43 -9.20 11.55 -7.52
CA SER A 43 -9.35 10.10 -7.44
C SER A 43 -8.00 9.41 -7.54
N TYR A 44 -7.89 8.25 -6.91
CA TYR A 44 -6.68 7.45 -6.86
C TYR A 44 -7.02 5.97 -6.75
N ALA A 45 -6.09 5.15 -7.18
CA ALA A 45 -6.14 3.71 -7.00
C ALA A 45 -4.72 3.21 -6.68
N TYR A 46 -4.64 2.08 -5.99
CA TYR A 46 -3.39 1.41 -5.70
C TYR A 46 -3.64 -0.09 -5.60
N SER A 47 -2.58 -0.87 -5.79
CA SER A 47 -2.55 -2.31 -5.50
C SER A 47 -1.57 -2.56 -4.35
N PHE A 48 -1.57 -3.77 -3.82
CA PHE A 48 -0.60 -4.16 -2.80
C PHE A 48 -0.29 -5.64 -2.93
N ASP A 49 0.97 -5.99 -2.67
CA ASP A 49 1.39 -7.38 -2.61
C ASP A 49 1.11 -7.93 -1.21
N ARG A 50 0.50 -9.11 -1.15
CA ARG A 50 0.14 -9.79 0.09
C ARG A 50 0.54 -11.25 0.05
N TRP A 51 1.23 -11.70 1.10
CA TRP A 51 1.59 -13.10 1.31
C TRP A 51 0.99 -13.58 2.62
N LEU A 52 0.12 -14.59 2.53
CA LEU A 52 -0.42 -15.29 3.68
C LEU A 52 0.12 -16.71 3.69
N SER A 53 0.38 -17.21 4.89
CA SER A 53 0.85 -18.57 5.10
C SER A 53 0.05 -19.19 6.22
N ASP A 54 -0.32 -20.45 6.03
CA ASP A 54 -0.90 -21.27 7.07
C ASP A 54 0.19 -22.16 7.68
N LEU A 55 0.12 -22.37 8.99
CA LEU A 55 1.02 -23.27 9.71
C LEU A 55 0.29 -24.58 9.99
N TYR A 56 0.85 -25.69 9.49
CA TYR A 56 0.36 -27.03 9.77
C TYR A 56 1.39 -27.79 10.61
N VAL A 57 0.91 -28.49 11.64
CA VAL A 57 1.69 -29.40 12.46
C VAL A 57 1.13 -30.80 12.23
N VAL A 58 1.99 -31.76 11.90
CA VAL A 58 1.60 -33.16 11.67
C VAL A 58 2.47 -34.06 12.52
N ASP A 59 1.81 -34.91 13.32
CA ASP A 59 2.43 -35.98 14.10
C ASP A 59 1.95 -37.36 13.60
N GLY A 60 2.82 -38.37 13.65
CA GLY A 60 2.41 -39.78 13.48
C GLY A 60 2.21 -40.29 12.04
N LEU A 61 2.90 -39.74 11.04
CA LEU A 61 2.95 -40.36 9.71
C LEU A 61 3.50 -41.80 9.81
N LYS A 62 2.80 -42.76 9.17
CA LYS A 62 3.19 -44.17 9.02
C LYS A 62 3.59 -44.47 7.59
#